data_AF-A0A7Z9IVR8-F1
#
_entry.id   AF-A0A7Z9IVR8-F1
#
_cell.length_a   1.000
_cell.length_b   1.000
_cell.length_c   1.000
_cell.angle_alpha   90.00
_cell.angle_beta   90.00
_cell.angle_gamma   90.00
#
_symmetry.space_group_name_H-M   'P 1'
#
loop_
_entity.id
_entity.type
_entity.pdbx_description
1 polymer ?
#
loop_
_entity_poly.entity_id
_entity_poly.type
_entity_poly.pdbx_seq_one_letter_code
_entity_poly.pdbx_strand_id
1 'polypeptide(L)'
;HDISEKYIVPGETAESALMFLPSEAVYAELHASLPAVLEQSYRAKVWIVSPTTLMATLNTIRAVLKDVQMREQADVIQVEVFKMIEDVGRLDDRVAKLQRHMGQTDDDLRQIRISTDKVTRRSERITEVEMGENIDTSGITETPKPRLVDDI
;
A
#
# COMPACT_ATOMS: atom_id res chain seq x y z
N HIS A 1 34.39 -11.26 -44.20
CA HIS A 1 35.36 -10.41 -43.49
C HIS A 1 34.87 -8.98 -43.33
N ASP A 2 34.21 -8.38 -44.32
CA ASP A 2 33.83 -6.95 -44.24
C ASP A 2 32.81 -6.60 -43.13
N ILE A 3 31.79 -7.44 -42.89
CA ILE A 3 30.70 -7.10 -41.95
C ILE A 3 31.14 -7.19 -40.49
N SER A 4 31.82 -8.26 -40.09
CA SER A 4 32.25 -8.46 -38.69
C SER A 4 33.22 -7.37 -38.24
N GLU A 5 34.16 -6.99 -39.10
CA GLU A 5 35.18 -5.98 -38.79
C GLU A 5 34.60 -4.57 -38.71
N LYS A 6 33.58 -4.26 -39.52
CA LYS A 6 32.94 -2.94 -39.55
C LYS A 6 31.90 -2.73 -38.45
N TYR A 7 31.20 -3.78 -38.02
CA TYR A 7 30.00 -3.65 -37.20
C TYR A 7 30.08 -4.34 -35.83
N ILE A 8 31.17 -5.05 -35.52
CA ILE A 8 31.40 -5.63 -34.19
C ILE A 8 32.55 -4.88 -33.52
N VAL A 9 32.20 -3.78 -32.84
CA VAL A 9 33.13 -2.91 -32.12
C VAL A 9 32.98 -3.16 -30.61
N PRO A 10 34.00 -3.72 -29.93
CA PRO A 10 33.94 -4.00 -28.50
C PRO A 10 33.64 -2.73 -27.68
N GLY A 11 32.64 -2.82 -26.79
CA GLY A 11 32.23 -1.71 -25.93
C GLY A 11 31.27 -0.70 -26.58
N GLU A 12 31.05 -0.76 -27.89
CA GLU A 12 30.12 0.12 -28.60
C GLU A 12 28.92 -0.63 -29.18
N THR A 13 29.16 -1.80 -29.80
CA THR A 13 28.11 -2.62 -30.42
C THR A 13 27.94 -3.95 -29.68
N ALA A 14 26.88 -4.68 -30.04
CA ALA A 14 26.73 -6.07 -29.62
C ALA A 14 27.90 -6.93 -30.11
N GLU A 15 28.13 -8.06 -29.44
CA GLU A 15 29.18 -9.02 -29.81
C GLU A 15 28.91 -9.79 -31.10
N SER A 16 27.74 -9.58 -31.71
CA SER A 16 27.33 -10.19 -32.96
C SER A 16 26.59 -9.17 -33.83
N ALA A 17 26.66 -9.38 -35.15
CA ALA A 17 25.96 -8.57 -36.14
C ALA A 17 24.85 -9.37 -36.82
N LEU A 18 23.76 -8.70 -37.20
CA LEU A 18 22.69 -9.28 -38.02
C LEU A 18 22.86 -8.83 -39.47
N MET A 19 22.99 -9.77 -40.40
CA MET A 19 22.97 -9.51 -41.83
C MET A 19 21.57 -9.79 -42.37
N PHE A 20 20.83 -8.73 -42.68
CA PHE A 20 19.47 -8.84 -43.18
C PHE A 20 19.44 -9.19 -44.67
N LEU A 21 18.63 -10.20 -45.01
CA LEU A 21 18.34 -10.60 -46.38
C LEU A 21 16.85 -10.37 -46.68
N PRO A 22 16.48 -9.42 -47.58
CA PRO A 22 15.09 -9.03 -47.78
C PRO A 22 14.16 -10.12 -48.35
N SER A 23 14.73 -11.14 -49.00
CA SER A 23 13.97 -12.22 -49.63
C SER A 23 14.06 -13.50 -48.80
N GLU A 24 12.90 -13.96 -48.32
CA GLU A 24 12.77 -15.24 -47.62
C GLU A 24 13.20 -16.42 -48.52
N ALA A 25 12.89 -16.37 -49.82
CA ALA A 25 13.28 -17.41 -50.77
C ALA A 25 14.79 -17.51 -50.94
N VAL A 26 15.50 -16.37 -50.97
CA VAL A 26 16.97 -16.36 -51.05
C VAL A 26 17.58 -16.84 -49.73
N TYR A 27 16.98 -16.51 -48.59
CA TYR A 27 17.41 -17.02 -47.29
C TYR A 27 17.27 -18.55 -47.21
N ALA A 28 16.13 -19.10 -47.65
CA ALA A 28 15.90 -20.54 -47.68
C ALA A 28 16.87 -21.26 -48.62
N GLU A 29 17.11 -20.70 -49.81
CA GLU A 29 18.08 -21.25 -50.77
C GLU A 29 19.51 -21.19 -50.22
N LEU A 30 19.91 -20.10 -49.57
CA LEU A 30 21.21 -20.00 -48.92
C LEU A 30 21.37 -21.07 -47.84
N HIS A 31 20.33 -21.32 -47.06
CA HIS A 31 20.34 -22.31 -45.99
C HIS A 31 20.40 -23.75 -46.52
N ALA A 32 19.69 -24.03 -47.62
CA ALA A 32 19.67 -25.34 -48.23
C ALA A 32 20.95 -25.64 -49.03
N SER A 33 21.45 -24.67 -49.78
CA SER A 33 22.46 -24.88 -50.83
C SER A 33 23.86 -24.43 -50.44
N LEU A 34 24.03 -23.60 -49.41
CA LEU A 34 25.31 -22.98 -49.05
C LEU A 34 25.63 -23.06 -47.53
N PRO A 35 25.65 -24.26 -46.92
CA PRO A 35 25.93 -24.42 -45.48
C PRO A 35 27.31 -23.90 -45.08
N ALA A 36 28.32 -24.04 -45.94
CA ALA A 36 29.68 -23.55 -45.67
C ALA A 36 29.73 -22.02 -45.48
N VAL A 37 28.87 -21.27 -46.16
CA VAL A 37 28.76 -19.81 -46.03
C VAL A 37 28.14 -19.44 -44.68
N LEU A 38 27.11 -20.17 -44.26
CA LEU A 38 26.49 -19.99 -42.94
C LEU A 38 27.45 -20.31 -41.81
N GLU A 39 28.22 -21.39 -41.91
CA GLU A 39 29.23 -21.69 -40.91
C GLU A 39 30.29 -20.58 -40.82
N GLN A 40 30.72 -20.04 -41.97
CA GLN A 40 31.65 -18.93 -41.98
C GLN A 40 31.05 -17.67 -41.36
N SER A 41 29.76 -17.39 -41.61
CA SER A 41 29.08 -16.24 -41.02
C SER A 41 28.99 -16.40 -39.50
N TYR A 42 28.63 -17.58 -39.00
CA TYR A 42 28.59 -17.86 -37.56
C TYR A 42 29.96 -17.76 -36.89
N ARG A 43 31.03 -18.27 -37.53
CA ARG A 43 32.40 -18.09 -37.03
C ARG A 43 32.81 -16.62 -36.97
N ALA A 44 32.31 -15.80 -37.90
CA ALA A 44 32.51 -14.35 -37.89
C ALA A 44 31.54 -13.60 -36.96
N LYS A 45 30.72 -14.30 -36.17
CA LYS A 45 29.66 -13.75 -35.32
C LYS A 45 28.62 -12.90 -36.09
N VAL A 46 28.42 -13.23 -37.37
CA VAL A 46 27.41 -12.61 -38.24
C VAL A 46 26.26 -13.60 -38.47
N TRP A 47 25.07 -13.21 -38.04
CA TRP A 47 23.86 -14.01 -38.16
C TRP A 47 23.06 -13.52 -39.36
N ILE A 48 22.84 -14.41 -40.32
CA ILE A 48 22.02 -14.08 -41.49
C ILE A 48 20.56 -14.26 -41.08
N VAL A 49 19.74 -13.24 -41.32
CA VAL A 49 18.32 -13.21 -40.92
C VAL A 49 17.44 -12.79 -42.10
N SER A 50 16.29 -13.45 -42.24
CA SER A 50 15.21 -13.06 -43.15
C SER A 50 14.20 -12.13 -42.44
N PRO A 51 13.18 -11.58 -43.12
CA PRO A 51 12.11 -10.83 -42.47
C PRO A 51 11.47 -11.62 -41.32
N THR A 52 11.19 -12.91 -41.52
CA THR A 52 10.54 -13.74 -40.51
C THR A 52 11.47 -13.99 -39.31
N THR A 53 12.72 -14.37 -39.58
CA THR A 53 13.69 -14.66 -38.52
C THR A 53 14.07 -13.39 -37.74
N LEU A 54 14.23 -12.25 -38.41
CA LEU A 54 14.48 -10.97 -37.76
C LEU A 54 13.33 -10.60 -36.82
N MET A 55 12.08 -10.74 -37.27
CA MET A 55 10.91 -10.47 -36.43
C MET A 55 10.86 -11.39 -35.21
N ALA A 56 11.21 -12.68 -35.37
CA ALA A 56 11.32 -13.61 -34.25
C ALA A 56 12.40 -13.17 -33.26
N THR A 57 13.60 -12.86 -33.73
CA THR A 57 14.71 -12.38 -32.88
C THR A 57 14.34 -11.10 -32.13
N LEU A 58 13.75 -10.11 -32.82
CA LEU A 58 13.32 -8.86 -32.20
C LEU A 58 12.24 -9.08 -31.13
N ASN A 59 11.29 -9.97 -31.38
CA ASN A 59 10.27 -10.32 -30.39
C ASN A 59 10.86 -10.99 -29.16
N THR A 60 11.84 -11.89 -29.33
CA THR A 60 12.56 -12.51 -28.21
C THR A 60 13.34 -11.46 -27.42
N ILE A 61 14.09 -10.58 -28.08
CA ILE A 61 14.82 -9.49 -27.41
C ILE A 61 13.85 -8.58 -26.64
N ARG A 62 12.72 -8.20 -27.25
CA ARG A 62 11.68 -7.40 -26.58
C ARG A 62 11.13 -8.10 -25.35
N ALA A 63 10.85 -9.39 -25.42
CA ALA A 63 10.35 -10.16 -24.29
C ALA A 63 11.37 -10.18 -23.13
N VAL A 64 12.65 -10.39 -23.44
CA VAL A 64 13.73 -10.36 -22.44
C VAL A 64 13.88 -8.98 -21.81
N LEU A 65 13.90 -7.91 -22.61
CA LEU A 65 14.02 -6.54 -22.08
C LEU A 65 12.82 -6.17 -21.20
N LYS A 66 11.61 -6.60 -21.57
CA LYS A 66 10.42 -6.41 -20.73
C LYS A 66 10.51 -7.17 -19.41
N ASP A 67 11.03 -8.40 -19.44
CA ASP A 67 11.25 -9.19 -18.22
C ASP A 67 12.24 -8.51 -17.27
N VAL A 68 13.35 -7.96 -17.80
CA VAL A 68 14.32 -7.18 -17.01
C VAL A 68 13.67 -5.97 -16.37
N GLN A 69 12.92 -5.17 -17.13
CA GLN A 69 12.21 -4.00 -16.61
C GLN A 69 11.17 -4.37 -15.54
N MET A 70 10.46 -5.49 -15.72
CA MET A 70 9.51 -5.98 -14.71
C MET A 70 10.21 -6.39 -13.42
N ARG A 71 11.40 -6.98 -13.49
CA ARG A 71 12.21 -7.31 -12.31
C ARG A 71 12.71 -6.07 -11.57
N GLU A 72 13.15 -5.03 -12.29
CA GLU A 72 13.58 -3.77 -11.66
C GLU A 72 12.45 -3.11 -10.85
N GLN A 73 11.20 -3.23 -11.30
CA GLN A 73 10.03 -2.70 -10.58
C GLN A 73 9.59 -3.58 -9.40
N ALA A 74 9.93 -4.87 -9.39
CA ALA A 74 9.55 -5.78 -8.31
C ALA A 74 10.19 -5.38 -6.97
N ASP A 75 11.43 -4.87 -6.98
CA ASP A 75 12.11 -4.37 -5.79
C ASP A 75 11.40 -3.14 -5.20
N VAL A 76 10.89 -2.25 -6.06
CA VAL A 76 10.10 -1.08 -5.64
C VAL A 76 8.81 -1.51 -4.96
N ILE A 77 8.12 -2.52 -5.51
CA ILE A 77 6.89 -3.07 -4.92
C ILE A 77 7.20 -3.69 -3.54
N GLN A 78 8.29 -4.44 -3.40
CA GLN A 78 8.66 -5.02 -2.10
C GLN A 78 8.88 -3.95 -1.04
N VAL A 79 9.61 -2.88 -1.36
CA VAL A 79 9.81 -1.75 -0.44
C VAL A 79 8.48 -1.12 -0.03
N GLU A 80 7.56 -0.93 -0.98
CA GLU A 80 6.26 -0.32 -0.70
C GLU A 80 5.37 -1.22 0.17
N VAL A 81 5.41 -2.54 -0.03
CA VAL A 81 4.73 -3.51 0.83
C VAL A 81 5.26 -3.46 2.26
N PHE A 82 6.58 -3.34 2.45
CA PHE A 82 7.15 -3.21 3.79
C PHE A 82 6.69 -1.94 4.51
N LYS A 83 6.64 -0.80 3.81
CA LYS A 83 6.07 0.44 4.38
C LYS A 83 4.60 0.28 4.76
N MET A 84 3.82 -0.37 3.89
CA MET A 84 2.41 -0.65 4.17
C MET A 84 2.24 -1.50 5.44
N ILE A 85 3.08 -2.52 5.66
CA ILE A 85 3.06 -3.32 6.89
C ILE A 85 3.35 -2.46 8.12
N GLU A 86 4.32 -1.55 8.04
CA GLU A 86 4.62 -0.61 9.13
C GLU A 86 3.41 0.31 9.44
N ASP A 87 2.76 0.84 8.40
CA ASP A 87 1.58 1.69 8.57
C ASP A 87 0.39 0.92 9.17
N VAL A 88 0.20 -0.34 8.79
CA VAL A 88 -0.80 -1.23 9.42
C VAL A 88 -0.48 -1.46 10.90
N GLY A 89 0.79 -1.67 11.26
CA GLY A 89 1.20 -1.78 12.67
C GLY A 89 0.91 -0.52 13.48
N ARG A 90 1.20 0.66 12.92
CA ARG A 90 0.87 1.95 13.56
C ARG A 90 -0.64 2.15 13.71
N LEU A 91 -1.43 1.65 12.75
CA LEU A 91 -2.89 1.69 12.85
C LEU A 91 -3.39 0.78 13.97
N ASP A 92 -2.85 -0.44 14.09
CA ASP A 92 -3.19 -1.39 15.16
C ASP A 92 -2.92 -0.78 16.55
N ASP A 93 -1.75 -0.16 16.75
CA ASP A 93 -1.42 0.56 17.99
C ASP A 93 -2.43 1.67 18.34
N ARG A 94 -2.90 2.41 17.33
CA ARG A 94 -3.90 3.48 17.50
C ARG A 94 -5.26 2.89 17.87
N VAL A 95 -5.66 1.80 17.21
CA VAL A 95 -6.92 1.09 17.52
C VAL A 95 -6.87 0.50 18.94
N ALA A 96 -5.75 -0.10 19.35
CA ALA A 96 -5.56 -0.63 20.70
C ALA A 96 -5.65 0.46 21.77
N LYS A 97 -5.14 1.67 21.50
CA LYS A 97 -5.32 2.84 22.39
C LYS A 97 -6.78 3.27 22.46
N LEU A 98 -7.47 3.32 21.32
CA LEU A 98 -8.89 3.66 21.26
C LEU A 98 -9.74 2.66 22.05
N GLN A 99 -9.50 1.36 21.90
CA GLN A 99 -10.19 0.31 22.65
C GLN A 99 -10.04 0.49 24.16
N ARG A 100 -8.83 0.83 24.64
CA ARG A 100 -8.59 1.12 26.06
C ARG A 100 -9.40 2.32 26.56
N HIS A 101 -9.44 3.41 25.79
CA HIS A 101 -10.23 4.59 26.15
C HIS A 101 -11.74 4.34 26.14
N MET A 102 -12.24 3.55 25.17
CA MET A 102 -13.64 3.13 25.15
C MET A 102 -14.00 2.27 26.36
N GLY A 103 -13.11 1.36 26.79
CA GLY A 103 -13.31 0.59 28.03
C GLY A 103 -13.42 1.49 29.27
N GLN A 104 -12.55 2.49 29.39
CA GLN A 104 -12.64 3.49 30.47
C GLN A 104 -13.97 4.25 30.42
N THR A 105 -14.42 4.64 29.23
CA THR A 105 -15.70 5.34 29.05
C THR A 105 -16.89 4.47 29.45
N ASP A 106 -16.85 3.16 29.18
CA ASP A 106 -17.91 2.23 29.60
C ASP A 106 -17.98 2.10 31.12
N ASP A 107 -16.83 2.03 31.79
CA ASP A 107 -16.76 2.01 33.25
C ASP A 107 -17.31 3.31 33.87
N ASP A 108 -16.97 4.46 33.29
CA ASP A 108 -17.49 5.76 33.71
C ASP A 108 -19.02 5.82 33.56
N LEU A 109 -19.56 5.38 32.43
CA LEU A 109 -21.01 5.30 32.20
C LEU A 109 -21.69 4.40 33.22
N ARG A 110 -21.05 3.29 33.60
CA ARG A 110 -21.55 2.37 34.63
C ARG A 110 -21.63 3.03 36.00
N GLN A 111 -20.61 3.79 36.40
CA GLN A 111 -20.60 4.54 37.66
C GLN A 111 -21.67 5.65 37.68
N ILE A 112 -21.86 6.34 36.55
CA ILE A 112 -22.92 7.33 36.38
C ILE A 112 -24.29 6.67 36.59
N ARG A 113 -24.56 5.52 35.95
CA ARG A 113 -25.82 4.79 36.13
C ARG A 113 -26.09 4.41 37.60
N ILE A 114 -25.08 3.85 38.27
CA ILE A 114 -25.19 3.49 39.70
C ILE A 114 -25.56 4.72 40.55
N SER A 115 -24.92 5.85 40.29
CA SER A 115 -25.19 7.11 40.99
C SER A 115 -26.61 7.60 40.72
N THR A 116 -27.05 7.59 39.47
CA THR A 116 -28.42 7.95 39.08
C THR A 116 -29.45 7.06 39.77
N ASP A 117 -29.27 5.73 39.79
CA ASP A 117 -30.20 4.80 40.44
C ASP A 117 -30.28 5.01 41.96
N LYS A 118 -29.16 5.40 42.60
CA LYS A 118 -29.15 5.78 44.01
C LYS A 118 -29.93 7.08 44.26
N VAL A 119 -29.78 8.07 43.37
CA VAL A 119 -30.51 9.34 43.44
C VAL A 119 -32.00 9.08 43.25
N THR A 120 -32.41 8.33 42.22
CA THR A 120 -33.82 7.99 41.97
C THR A 120 -34.47 7.31 43.18
N ARG A 121 -33.83 6.27 43.74
CA ARG A 121 -34.33 5.60 44.95
C ARG A 121 -34.38 6.51 46.20
N ARG A 122 -33.56 7.55 46.26
CA ARG A 122 -33.62 8.55 47.33
C ARG A 122 -34.79 9.50 47.12
N SER A 123 -35.00 9.96 45.89
CA SER A 123 -36.14 10.80 45.53
C SER A 123 -37.47 10.09 45.80
N GLU A 124 -37.61 8.82 45.39
CA GLU A 124 -38.83 8.02 45.66
C GLU A 124 -39.16 7.95 47.16
N ARG A 125 -38.16 7.71 48.02
CA ARG A 125 -38.34 7.70 49.47
C ARG A 125 -38.73 9.06 50.04
N ILE A 126 -38.18 10.15 49.51
CA ILE A 126 -38.55 11.51 49.95
C ILE A 126 -40.01 11.78 49.60
N THR A 127 -40.43 11.46 48.37
CA THR A 127 -41.83 11.62 47.94
C THR A 127 -42.78 10.79 48.81
N GLU A 128 -42.41 9.56 49.19
CA GLU A 128 -43.22 8.70 50.05
C GLU A 128 -43.35 9.27 51.48
N VAL A 129 -42.29 9.86 52.02
CA VAL A 129 -42.31 10.52 53.34
C VAL A 129 -43.13 11.82 53.30
N GLU A 130 -42.99 12.64 52.26
CA GLU A 130 -43.78 13.86 52.07
C GLU A 130 -45.27 13.59 51.83
N MET A 131 -45.65 12.43 51.31
CA MET A 131 -47.06 12.02 51.19
C MET A 131 -47.64 11.39 52.47
N GLY A 132 -46.79 10.99 53.42
CA GLY A 132 -47.19 10.44 54.73
C GLY A 132 -47.39 11.51 55.81
N GLU A 133 -46.73 12.66 55.70
CA GLU A 133 -46.97 13.83 56.54
C GLU A 133 -47.72 14.91 55.74
N ASN A 134 -48.98 15.17 56.08
CA ASN A 134 -49.60 16.46 55.76
C ASN A 134 -48.83 17.55 56.51
N ILE A 135 -47.76 18.06 55.91
CA ILE A 135 -46.97 19.15 56.47
C ILE A 135 -47.73 20.45 56.24
N ASP A 136 -48.30 20.98 57.32
CA ASP A 136 -48.75 22.36 57.41
C ASP A 136 -47.57 23.30 57.05
N THR A 137 -47.70 24.01 55.93
CA THR A 137 -46.65 24.84 55.33
C THR A 137 -46.60 26.26 55.91
N SER A 138 -46.99 26.44 57.18
CA SER A 138 -47.10 27.75 57.82
C SER A 138 -45.77 28.36 58.31
N GLY A 139 -44.60 27.75 58.07
CA GLY A 139 -43.36 28.14 58.77
C GLY A 139 -42.09 28.48 57.97
N ILE A 140 -42.02 28.32 56.64
CA ILE A 140 -40.72 28.38 55.93
C ILE A 140 -40.63 29.56 54.95
N THR A 141 -40.70 30.78 55.48
CA THR A 141 -40.27 31.99 54.76
C THR A 141 -39.33 32.81 55.63
N GLU A 142 -38.08 32.39 55.76
CA GLU A 142 -37.00 33.31 56.16
C GLU A 142 -35.71 32.97 55.41
N THR A 143 -35.38 33.81 54.43
CA THR A 143 -34.07 33.82 53.76
C THR A 143 -33.09 34.61 54.63
N PRO A 144 -31.89 34.09 54.96
CA PRO A 144 -30.94 34.85 55.76
C PRO A 144 -30.36 36.01 54.93
N LYS A 145 -30.46 37.24 55.45
CA LYS A 145 -29.83 38.43 54.85
C LYS A 145 -28.30 38.29 54.81
N PRO A 146 -27.64 38.60 53.69
CA PRO A 146 -26.18 38.57 53.63
C PRO A 146 -25.58 39.72 54.46
N ARG A 147 -24.55 39.41 55.26
CA ARG A 147 -23.77 40.41 55.99
C ARG A 147 -22.95 41.24 55.01
N LEU A 148 -23.19 42.56 55.00
CA LEU A 148 -22.27 43.54 54.43
C LEU A 148 -20.97 43.50 55.22
N VAL A 149 -19.86 43.39 54.52
CA VAL A 149 -18.50 43.62 55.06
C VAL A 149 -18.30 45.12 54.99
N ASP A 150 -18.26 45.77 56.15
CA ASP A 150 -17.93 47.20 56.24
C ASP A 150 -16.45 47.40 55.90
N ASP A 151 -16.20 48.38 55.03
CA ASP A 151 -14.90 48.88 54.59
C ASP A 151 -13.98 49.24 55.76
N ILE A 152 -12.73 48.75 55.75
CA ILE A 152 -11.51 49.47 56.16
C ILE A 152 -10.32 48.98 55.31
#